data_AF-A0A1V2DP37-F1
#
_entry.id   AF-A0A1V2DP37-F1
#
_cell.length_a   1.000
_cell.length_b   1.000
_cell.length_c   1.000
_cell.angle_alpha   90.00
_cell.angle_beta   90.00
_cell.angle_gamma   90.00
#
_symmetry.space_group_name_H-M   'P 1'
#
loop_
_entity.id
_entity.type
_entity.pdbx_description
1 polymer ?
#
loop_
_entity_poly.entity_id
_entity_poly.type
_entity_poly.pdbx_seq_one_letter_code
_entity_poly.pdbx_strand_id
1 'polypeptide(L)'
;MTSRRWRWIPNALTFLRIFLIIPFAAALWLEQYRPALGIFFIAAATDACDGYLARQFNWRSRLGAVADPLADKALLITSYLMLTLTSVLPVWLFLLVLGRDLLIVGGALAYHYGIGRFEMQPSIPGKLNTFIQILVVLAIITLQAGLPMQPWVLDVGIVLVAVSAVVSGGHYVVVWGMKAWRAKGS
;
A
#
# COMPACT_ATOMS: atom_id res chain seq x y z
N MET A 1 35.36 -10.07 -8.70
CA MET A 1 35.15 -9.09 -7.60
C MET A 1 34.40 -7.84 -8.08
N THR A 2 33.28 -7.97 -8.83
CA THR A 2 32.62 -6.82 -9.51
C THR A 2 31.14 -6.60 -9.13
N SER A 3 30.59 -7.34 -8.17
CA SER A 3 29.15 -7.26 -7.82
C SER A 3 28.76 -6.17 -6.80
N ARG A 4 29.72 -5.37 -6.28
CA ARG A 4 29.43 -4.34 -5.26
C ARG A 4 28.88 -3.02 -5.79
N ARG A 5 29.13 -2.67 -7.06
CA ARG A 5 28.93 -1.30 -7.57
C ARG A 5 27.48 -0.92 -7.88
N TRP A 6 26.54 -1.86 -7.88
CA TRP A 6 25.17 -1.66 -8.37
C TRP A 6 24.08 -1.94 -7.33
N ARG A 7 24.46 -2.31 -6.10
CA ARG A 7 23.53 -2.64 -4.99
C ARG A 7 22.73 -1.44 -4.46
N TRP A 8 23.03 -0.23 -4.92
CA TRP A 8 22.31 1.00 -4.56
C TRP A 8 21.16 1.32 -5.50
N ILE A 9 21.07 0.68 -6.67
CA ILE A 9 19.97 0.90 -7.63
C ILE A 9 18.62 0.67 -6.96
N PRO A 10 18.39 -0.47 -6.26
CA PRO A 10 17.12 -0.69 -5.56
C PRO A 10 16.74 0.44 -4.62
N ASN A 11 17.66 0.80 -3.72
CA ASN A 11 17.44 1.87 -2.76
C ASN A 11 17.16 3.20 -3.46
N ALA A 12 17.85 3.52 -4.55
CA ALA A 12 17.63 4.75 -5.31
C ALA A 12 16.25 4.79 -5.96
N LEU A 13 15.74 3.64 -6.45
CA LEU A 13 14.38 3.52 -6.99
C LEU A 13 13.33 3.67 -5.88
N THR A 14 13.57 3.14 -4.68
CA THR A 14 12.71 3.38 -3.50
C THR A 14 12.67 4.86 -3.13
N PHE A 15 13.83 5.54 -3.08
CA PHE A 15 13.91 6.97 -2.80
C PHE A 15 13.22 7.81 -3.88
N LEU A 16 13.39 7.43 -5.15
CA LEU A 16 12.67 8.06 -6.26
C LEU A 16 11.15 7.93 -6.07
N ARG A 17 10.66 6.76 -5.65
CA ARG A 17 9.23 6.56 -5.38
C ARG A 17 8.73 7.47 -4.27
N ILE A 18 9.47 7.56 -3.16
CA ILE A 18 9.13 8.49 -2.07
C ILE A 18 9.11 9.93 -2.57
N PHE A 19 10.08 10.32 -3.40
CA PHE A 19 10.11 11.64 -4.00
C PHE A 19 8.91 11.90 -4.92
N LEU A 20 8.47 10.90 -5.71
CA LEU A 20 7.31 10.98 -6.61
C LEU A 20 5.97 11.13 -5.88
N ILE A 21 5.88 10.78 -4.59
CA ILE A 21 4.66 10.98 -3.80
C ILE A 21 4.31 12.47 -3.69
N ILE A 22 5.31 13.35 -3.60
CA ILE A 22 5.10 14.81 -3.48
C ILE A 22 4.41 15.39 -4.72
N PRO A 23 4.96 15.26 -5.95
CA PRO A 23 4.29 15.76 -7.15
C PRO A 23 2.99 15.01 -7.43
N PHE A 24 2.86 13.73 -7.04
CA PHE A 24 1.60 13.00 -7.14
C PHE A 24 0.51 13.62 -6.25
N ALA A 25 0.83 13.91 -4.99
CA ALA A 25 -0.08 14.55 -4.06
C ALA A 25 -0.48 15.95 -4.53
N ALA A 26 0.49 16.74 -5.00
CA ALA A 26 0.24 18.07 -5.56
C ALA A 26 -0.66 18.00 -6.81
N ALA A 27 -0.45 17.02 -7.69
CA ALA A 27 -1.29 16.82 -8.88
C ALA A 27 -2.73 16.46 -8.49
N LEU A 28 -2.94 15.58 -7.51
CA LEU A 28 -4.29 15.27 -7.00
C LEU A 28 -4.94 16.48 -6.32
N TRP A 29 -4.19 17.25 -5.54
CA TRP A 29 -4.68 18.45 -4.87
C TRP A 29 -5.12 19.54 -5.85
N LEU A 30 -4.39 19.71 -6.95
CA LEU A 30 -4.70 20.65 -8.03
C LEU A 30 -5.70 20.08 -9.05
N GLU A 31 -6.31 18.93 -8.78
CA GLU A 31 -7.25 18.24 -9.68
C GLU A 31 -6.65 17.90 -11.07
N GLN A 32 -5.33 17.81 -11.14
CA GLN A 32 -4.58 17.43 -12.34
C GLN A 32 -4.43 15.90 -12.41
N TYR A 33 -5.54 15.21 -12.63
CA TYR A 33 -5.60 13.75 -12.58
C TYR A 33 -4.79 13.04 -13.69
N ARG A 34 -4.61 13.67 -14.87
CA ARG A 34 -3.80 13.10 -15.96
C ARG A 34 -2.30 13.00 -15.58
N PRO A 35 -1.65 14.07 -15.11
CA PRO A 35 -0.31 13.96 -14.50
C PRO A 35 -0.26 12.98 -13.33
N ALA A 36 -1.27 12.97 -12.45
CA ALA A 36 -1.32 12.06 -11.31
C ALA A 36 -1.29 10.58 -11.75
N LEU A 37 -2.05 10.21 -12.79
CA LEU A 37 -1.98 8.87 -13.40
C LEU A 37 -0.58 8.56 -13.93
N GLY A 38 0.02 9.49 -14.68
CA GLY A 38 1.37 9.32 -15.21
C GLY A 38 2.39 9.04 -14.11
N ILE A 39 2.35 9.82 -13.03
CA ILE A 39 3.24 9.64 -11.88
C ILE A 39 2.97 8.30 -11.18
N PHE A 40 1.70 7.93 -11.00
CA PHE A 40 1.31 6.66 -10.41
C PHE A 40 1.85 5.46 -11.22
N PHE A 41 1.71 5.50 -12.55
CA PHE A 41 2.25 4.47 -13.44
C PHE A 41 3.78 4.41 -13.38
N ILE A 42 4.46 5.56 -13.38
CA ILE A 42 5.93 5.62 -13.25
C ILE A 42 6.37 5.00 -11.92
N ALA A 43 5.70 5.33 -10.82
CA ALA A 43 5.98 4.77 -9.50
C ALA A 43 5.79 3.24 -9.47
N ALA A 44 4.70 2.74 -10.04
CA ALA A 44 4.41 1.30 -10.13
C ALA A 44 5.40 0.55 -11.03
N ALA A 45 5.76 1.13 -12.19
CA ALA A 45 6.75 0.55 -13.09
C ALA A 45 8.14 0.49 -12.44
N THR A 46 8.50 1.54 -11.71
CA THR A 46 9.75 1.63 -10.94
C THR A 46 9.83 0.53 -9.88
N ASP A 47 8.72 0.22 -9.20
CA ASP A 47 8.64 -0.89 -8.24
C ASP A 47 8.83 -2.25 -8.88
N ALA A 48 8.11 -2.51 -9.97
CA ALA A 48 8.25 -3.78 -10.69
C ALA A 48 9.69 -4.00 -11.18
N CYS A 49 10.32 -2.95 -11.71
CA CYS A 49 11.71 -2.96 -12.15
C CYS A 49 12.68 -3.24 -10.99
N ASP A 50 12.53 -2.56 -9.85
CA ASP A 50 13.37 -2.80 -8.69
C ASP A 50 13.21 -4.24 -8.16
N GLY A 51 11.96 -4.67 -7.95
CA GLY A 51 11.67 -6.01 -7.48
C GLY A 51 12.18 -7.10 -8.43
N TYR A 52 12.24 -6.83 -9.74
CA TYR A 52 12.85 -7.72 -10.72
C TYR A 52 14.38 -7.76 -10.60
N LEU A 53 15.04 -6.59 -10.56
CA LEU A 53 16.50 -6.49 -10.42
C LEU A 53 17.00 -7.09 -9.09
N ALA A 54 16.30 -6.81 -7.99
CA ALA A 54 16.64 -7.34 -6.67
C ALA A 54 16.54 -8.89 -6.63
N ARG A 55 15.56 -9.47 -7.34
CA ARG A 55 15.38 -10.93 -7.46
C ARG A 55 16.45 -11.58 -8.35
N GLN A 56 16.72 -10.99 -9.51
CA GLN A 56 17.66 -11.55 -10.48
C GLN A 56 19.11 -11.49 -9.98
N PHE A 57 19.49 -10.41 -9.30
CA PHE A 57 20.89 -10.19 -8.88
C PHE A 57 21.14 -10.44 -7.39
N ASN A 58 20.12 -10.89 -6.64
CA ASN A 58 20.17 -11.12 -5.19
C ASN A 58 20.66 -9.89 -4.40
N TRP A 59 20.29 -8.70 -4.89
CA TRP A 59 20.72 -7.40 -4.35
C TRP A 59 19.79 -6.86 -3.26
N ARG A 60 19.19 -7.73 -2.45
CA ARG A 60 18.37 -7.28 -1.31
C ARG A 60 19.26 -6.60 -0.27
N SER A 61 19.00 -5.32 -0.03
CA SER A 61 19.58 -4.57 1.08
C SER A 61 18.61 -4.59 2.27
N ARG A 62 19.14 -4.58 3.51
CA ARG A 62 18.30 -4.56 4.72
C ARG A 62 17.47 -3.27 4.83
N LEU A 63 17.99 -2.17 4.29
CA LEU A 63 17.32 -0.87 4.25
C LEU A 63 16.20 -0.86 3.20
N GLY A 64 16.46 -1.33 1.98
CA GLY A 64 15.46 -1.45 0.91
C GLY A 64 14.32 -2.38 1.33
N ALA A 65 14.62 -3.53 1.96
CA ALA A 65 13.61 -4.47 2.43
C ALA A 65 12.60 -3.88 3.43
N VAL A 66 12.96 -2.79 4.14
CA VAL A 66 12.05 -2.05 5.03
C VAL A 66 11.45 -0.83 4.35
N ALA A 67 12.23 -0.14 3.50
CA ALA A 67 11.80 1.05 2.79
C ALA A 67 10.77 0.76 1.68
N ASP A 68 10.86 -0.38 0.99
CA ASP A 68 9.96 -0.71 -0.12
C ASP A 68 8.50 -0.84 0.34
N PRO A 69 8.18 -1.63 1.39
CA PRO A 69 6.80 -1.72 1.89
C PRO A 69 6.28 -0.39 2.46
N LEU A 70 7.17 0.47 2.97
CA LEU A 70 6.84 1.80 3.46
C LEU A 70 6.47 2.73 2.30
N ALA A 71 7.27 2.76 1.24
CA ALA A 71 7.03 3.58 0.07
C ALA A 71 5.75 3.18 -0.67
N ASP A 72 5.49 1.87 -0.80
CA ASP A 72 4.26 1.35 -1.40
C ASP A 72 3.00 1.76 -0.63
N LYS A 73 3.04 1.61 0.70
CA LYS A 73 1.93 2.04 1.54
C LYS A 73 1.75 3.55 1.53
N ALA A 74 2.85 4.31 1.50
CA ALA A 74 2.79 5.77 1.47
C ALA A 74 2.06 6.26 0.21
N LEU A 75 2.35 5.72 -0.97
CA LEU A 75 1.65 6.10 -2.21
C LEU A 75 0.13 5.83 -2.12
N LEU A 76 -0.26 4.67 -1.61
CA LEU A 76 -1.67 4.32 -1.42
C LEU A 76 -2.36 5.22 -0.38
N ILE A 77 -1.75 5.40 0.79
CA ILE A 77 -2.30 6.26 1.84
C ILE A 77 -2.45 7.70 1.34
N THR A 78 -1.45 8.23 0.63
CA THR A 78 -1.51 9.55 0.02
C THR A 78 -2.63 9.63 -1.03
N SER A 79 -2.82 8.59 -1.84
CA SER A 79 -3.91 8.55 -2.82
C SER A 79 -5.28 8.70 -2.15
N TYR A 80 -5.57 7.86 -1.14
CA TYR A 80 -6.85 7.94 -0.42
C TYR A 80 -7.01 9.25 0.36
N LEU A 81 -5.94 9.74 0.99
CA LEU A 81 -5.96 11.01 1.71
C LEU A 81 -6.30 12.16 0.76
N MET A 82 -5.59 12.28 -0.37
CA MET A 82 -5.80 13.38 -1.32
C MET A 82 -7.16 13.31 -1.99
N LEU A 83 -7.62 12.12 -2.38
CA LEU A 83 -8.98 11.94 -2.93
C LEU A 83 -10.07 12.25 -1.89
N THR A 84 -9.79 12.06 -0.60
CA THR A 84 -10.71 12.44 0.48
C THR A 84 -10.71 13.96 0.70
N LEU A 85 -9.53 14.59 0.68
CA LEU A 85 -9.40 16.04 0.86
C LEU A 85 -10.02 16.83 -0.30
N THR A 86 -9.97 16.29 -1.52
CA THR A 86 -10.66 16.85 -2.70
C THR A 86 -12.13 16.43 -2.80
N SER A 87 -12.70 15.83 -1.74
CA SER A 87 -14.10 15.42 -1.65
C SER A 87 -14.55 14.39 -2.70
N VAL A 88 -13.62 13.70 -3.37
CA VAL A 88 -13.91 12.60 -4.30
C VAL A 88 -14.29 11.32 -3.54
N LEU A 89 -13.63 11.06 -2.41
CA LEU A 89 -13.90 9.93 -1.53
C LEU A 89 -14.44 10.39 -0.17
N PRO A 90 -15.32 9.59 0.46
CA PRO A 90 -15.82 9.93 1.77
C PRO A 90 -14.77 9.66 2.86
N VAL A 91 -14.73 10.54 3.87
CA VAL A 91 -13.75 10.49 4.98
C VAL A 91 -13.76 9.15 5.71
N TRP A 92 -14.93 8.54 5.90
CA TRP A 92 -15.05 7.27 6.60
C TRP A 92 -14.31 6.14 5.89
N LEU A 93 -14.21 6.15 4.55
CA LEU A 93 -13.51 5.12 3.79
C LEU A 93 -12.00 5.22 4.01
N PHE A 94 -11.45 6.43 3.99
CA PHE A 94 -10.05 6.67 4.31
C PHE A 94 -9.72 6.22 5.74
N LEU A 95 -10.56 6.58 6.72
CA LEU A 95 -10.38 6.16 8.11
C LEU A 95 -10.45 4.63 8.27
N LEU A 96 -11.33 3.95 7.53
CA LEU A 96 -11.42 2.50 7.54
C LEU A 96 -10.13 1.85 7.00
N VAL A 97 -9.62 2.33 5.86
CA VAL A 97 -8.38 1.85 5.26
C VAL A 97 -7.19 2.10 6.19
N LEU A 98 -7.06 3.32 6.71
CA LEU A 98 -5.99 3.70 7.63
C LEU A 98 -6.07 2.91 8.94
N GLY A 99 -7.26 2.80 9.52
CA GLY A 99 -7.50 2.06 10.76
C GLY A 99 -7.19 0.57 10.62
N ARG A 100 -7.57 -0.05 9.50
CA ARG A 100 -7.20 -1.45 9.19
C ARG A 100 -5.68 -1.60 9.10
N ASP A 101 -4.99 -0.67 8.46
CA ASP A 101 -3.53 -0.72 8.32
C ASP A 101 -2.82 -0.54 9.66
N LEU A 102 -3.29 0.39 10.49
CA LEU A 102 -2.81 0.59 11.86
C LEU A 102 -3.09 -0.63 12.74
N LEU A 103 -4.25 -1.29 12.58
CA LEU A 103 -4.56 -2.54 13.28
C LEU A 103 -3.54 -3.62 12.93
N ILE A 104 -3.24 -3.81 11.64
CA ILE A 104 -2.28 -4.82 11.16
C ILE A 104 -0.83 -4.51 11.52
N VAL A 105 -0.44 -3.24 11.68
CA VAL A 105 0.91 -2.91 12.16
C VAL A 105 0.95 -3.00 13.69
N GLY A 106 -0.03 -2.41 14.36
CA GLY A 106 -0.12 -2.31 15.81
C GLY A 106 -0.19 -3.68 16.50
N GLY A 107 -1.05 -4.60 16.02
CA GLY A 107 -1.08 -5.91 16.65
C GLY A 107 0.09 -6.83 16.26
N ALA A 108 0.79 -6.56 15.15
CA ALA A 108 2.04 -7.24 14.85
C ALA A 108 3.14 -6.82 15.84
N LEU A 109 3.21 -5.51 16.14
CA LEU A 109 4.10 -4.98 17.18
C LEU A 109 3.72 -5.50 18.56
N ALA A 110 2.44 -5.48 18.93
CA ALA A 110 1.96 -5.98 20.22
C ALA A 110 2.30 -7.46 20.43
N TYR A 111 2.15 -8.29 19.40
CA TYR A 111 2.56 -9.69 19.46
C TYR A 111 4.08 -9.82 19.61
N HIS A 112 4.84 -9.05 18.82
CA HIS A 112 6.31 -9.10 18.85
C HIS A 112 6.89 -8.76 20.22
N TYR A 113 6.37 -7.73 20.88
CA TYR A 113 6.81 -7.31 22.21
C TYR A 113 6.22 -8.15 23.34
N GLY A 114 5.02 -8.74 23.16
CA GLY A 114 4.31 -9.42 24.24
C GLY A 114 4.48 -10.94 24.32
N ILE A 115 4.80 -11.63 23.22
CA ILE A 115 4.80 -13.10 23.15
C ILE A 115 6.12 -13.65 22.60
N GLY A 116 6.67 -13.06 21.54
CA GLY A 116 7.92 -13.51 20.94
C GLY A 116 8.10 -13.07 19.49
N ARG A 117 9.19 -13.49 18.84
CA ARG A 117 9.49 -13.12 17.45
C ARG A 117 8.46 -13.70 16.49
N PHE A 118 7.48 -12.88 16.12
CA PHE A 118 6.56 -13.21 15.06
C PHE A 118 7.13 -12.81 13.71
N GLU A 119 7.31 -13.78 12.84
CA GLU A 119 7.47 -13.51 11.42
C GLU A 119 6.10 -13.12 10.86
N MET A 120 5.98 -11.85 10.48
CA MET A 120 4.78 -11.28 9.90
C MET A 120 4.51 -11.96 8.55
N GLN A 121 3.78 -13.06 8.56
CA GLN A 121 3.37 -13.72 7.33
C GLN A 121 2.23 -12.89 6.70
N PRO A 122 2.42 -12.36 5.48
CA PRO A 122 1.40 -11.58 4.81
C PRO A 122 0.21 -12.49 4.49
N SER A 123 -0.96 -12.19 5.06
CA SER A 123 -2.15 -13.00 4.85
C SER A 123 -2.74 -12.76 3.45
N ILE A 124 -3.36 -13.78 2.87
CA ILE A 124 -4.01 -13.70 1.54
C ILE A 124 -5.08 -12.59 1.53
N PRO A 125 -5.98 -12.46 2.54
CA PRO A 125 -6.94 -11.35 2.60
C PRO A 125 -6.26 -9.98 2.70
N GLY A 126 -5.12 -9.92 3.38
CA GLY A 126 -4.27 -8.74 3.47
C GLY A 126 -3.80 -8.24 2.11
N LYS A 127 -3.25 -9.15 1.31
CA LYS A 127 -2.76 -8.87 -0.06
C LYS A 127 -3.90 -8.51 -1.01
N LEU A 128 -5.01 -9.25 -0.93
CA LEU A 128 -6.17 -9.03 -1.80
C LEU A 128 -6.76 -7.64 -1.59
N ASN A 129 -6.91 -7.21 -0.33
CA ASN A 129 -7.40 -5.86 -0.05
C ASN A 129 -6.48 -4.77 -0.60
N THR A 130 -5.16 -4.89 -0.45
CA THR A 130 -4.22 -3.92 -1.02
C THR A 130 -4.31 -3.89 -2.55
N PHE A 131 -4.45 -5.05 -3.20
CA PHE A 131 -4.65 -5.13 -4.64
C PHE A 131 -5.95 -4.45 -5.09
N ILE A 132 -7.06 -4.69 -4.38
CA ILE A 132 -8.34 -4.02 -4.61
C ILE A 132 -8.20 -2.50 -4.48
N GLN A 133 -7.53 -2.03 -3.42
CA GLN A 133 -7.31 -0.61 -3.20
C GLN A 133 -6.54 0.05 -4.34
N ILE A 134 -5.48 -0.60 -4.84
CA ILE A 134 -4.71 -0.11 -6.01
C ILE A 134 -5.61 0.02 -7.23
N LEU A 135 -6.40 -1.02 -7.54
CA LEU A 135 -7.30 -1.01 -8.69
C LEU A 135 -8.36 0.07 -8.59
N VAL A 136 -8.97 0.24 -7.41
CA VAL A 136 -10.01 1.25 -7.18
C VAL A 136 -9.44 2.66 -7.26
N VAL A 137 -8.28 2.92 -6.65
CA VAL A 137 -7.60 4.22 -6.77
C VAL A 137 -7.31 4.52 -8.24
N LEU A 138 -6.72 3.57 -8.97
CA LEU A 138 -6.41 3.75 -10.39
C LEU A 138 -7.67 4.04 -11.21
N ALA A 139 -8.75 3.30 -10.95
CA ALA A 139 -10.01 3.47 -11.67
C ALA A 139 -10.68 4.82 -11.37
N ILE A 140 -10.64 5.27 -10.11
CA ILE A 140 -11.17 6.58 -9.71
C ILE A 140 -10.35 7.71 -10.32
N ILE A 141 -9.01 7.66 -10.25
CA ILE A 141 -8.17 8.71 -10.87
C ILE A 141 -8.39 8.72 -12.40
N THR A 142 -8.58 7.55 -13.02
CA THR A 142 -8.92 7.44 -14.46
C THR A 142 -10.25 8.11 -14.79
N LEU A 143 -11.29 7.86 -13.97
CA LEU A 143 -12.59 8.54 -14.09
C LEU A 143 -12.42 10.06 -13.99
N GLN A 144 -11.70 10.54 -12.97
CA GLN A 144 -11.49 11.97 -12.75
C GLN A 144 -10.59 12.63 -13.82
N ALA A 145 -9.73 11.86 -14.49
CA ALA A 145 -8.91 12.34 -15.61
C ALA A 145 -9.69 12.56 -16.92
N GLY A 146 -10.99 12.25 -16.93
CA GLY A 146 -11.84 12.30 -18.12
C GLY A 146 -11.47 11.23 -19.16
N LEU A 147 -10.84 10.15 -18.72
CA LEU A 147 -10.56 8.97 -19.56
C LEU A 147 -11.76 8.02 -19.54
N PRO A 148 -11.89 7.11 -20.52
CA PRO A 148 -13.05 6.22 -20.64
C PRO A 148 -13.16 5.29 -19.41
N MET A 149 -13.94 5.71 -18.44
CA MET A 149 -14.28 4.98 -17.22
C MET A 149 -15.72 5.30 -16.85
N GLN A 150 -16.45 4.29 -16.37
CA GLN A 150 -17.86 4.45 -16.06
C GLN A 150 -18.06 5.05 -14.65
N PRO A 151 -19.03 5.94 -14.43
CA PRO A 151 -19.23 6.58 -13.12
C PRO A 151 -19.53 5.62 -11.97
N TRP A 152 -20.19 4.48 -12.25
CA TRP A 152 -20.52 3.47 -11.23
C TRP A 152 -19.29 2.89 -10.50
N VAL A 153 -18.10 3.05 -11.09
CA VAL A 153 -16.83 2.63 -10.51
C VAL A 153 -16.56 3.31 -9.17
N LEU A 154 -17.05 4.53 -8.96
CA LEU A 154 -16.89 5.24 -7.70
C LEU A 154 -17.64 4.50 -6.58
N ASP A 155 -18.94 4.28 -6.75
CA ASP A 155 -19.78 3.62 -5.73
C ASP A 155 -19.36 2.18 -5.48
N VAL A 156 -19.14 1.42 -6.57
CA VAL A 156 -18.69 0.03 -6.47
C VAL A 156 -17.29 -0.04 -5.85
N GLY A 157 -16.40 0.89 -6.20
CA GLY A 157 -15.05 0.95 -5.65
C GLY A 157 -15.05 1.21 -4.14
N ILE A 158 -15.89 2.14 -3.67
CA ILE A 158 -16.07 2.43 -2.24
C ILE A 158 -16.52 1.18 -1.49
N VAL A 159 -17.58 0.52 -1.97
CA VAL A 159 -18.12 -0.69 -1.32
C VAL A 159 -17.09 -1.82 -1.33
N LEU A 160 -16.42 -2.03 -2.48
CA LEU A 160 -15.45 -3.10 -2.64
C LEU A 160 -14.27 -2.93 -1.67
N VAL A 161 -13.73 -1.71 -1.56
CA VAL A 161 -12.65 -1.38 -0.61
C VAL A 161 -13.12 -1.53 0.83
N ALA A 162 -14.34 -1.09 1.14
CA ALA A 162 -14.87 -1.19 2.49
C ALA A 162 -15.02 -2.65 2.92
N VAL A 163 -15.64 -3.48 2.08
CA VAL A 163 -15.81 -4.91 2.33
C VAL A 163 -14.45 -5.60 2.45
N SER A 164 -13.53 -5.37 1.51
CA SER A 164 -12.21 -6.00 1.57
C SER A 164 -11.40 -5.56 2.78
N ALA A 165 -11.52 -4.30 3.21
CA ALA A 165 -10.83 -3.79 4.39
C ALA A 165 -11.36 -4.43 5.67
N VAL A 166 -12.69 -4.54 5.81
CA VAL A 166 -13.33 -5.21 6.96
C VAL A 166 -12.97 -6.69 7.01
N VAL A 167 -13.08 -7.41 5.88
CA VAL A 167 -12.71 -8.83 5.80
C VAL A 167 -11.24 -9.03 6.16
N SER A 168 -10.36 -8.19 5.63
CA SER A 168 -8.93 -8.25 5.94
C SER A 168 -8.65 -7.94 7.40
N GLY A 169 -9.27 -6.90 7.98
CA GLY A 169 -9.08 -6.51 9.37
C GLY A 169 -9.56 -7.61 10.32
N GLY A 170 -10.78 -8.10 10.10
CA GLY A 170 -11.37 -9.19 10.89
C GLY A 170 -10.53 -10.47 10.85
N HIS A 171 -10.02 -10.85 9.67
CA HIS A 171 -9.13 -12.01 9.54
C HIS A 171 -7.87 -11.86 10.40
N TYR A 172 -7.25 -10.68 10.43
CA TYR A 172 -6.07 -10.44 11.27
C TYR A 172 -6.39 -10.50 12.76
N VAL A 173 -7.51 -9.89 13.19
CA VAL A 173 -7.96 -9.96 14.59
C VAL A 173 -8.19 -11.40 15.04
N VAL A 174 -8.89 -12.20 14.22
CA VAL A 174 -9.20 -13.61 14.54
C VAL A 174 -7.92 -14.45 14.61
N VAL A 175 -7.06 -14.37 13.59
CA VAL A 175 -5.80 -15.13 13.55
C VAL A 175 -4.89 -14.79 14.73
N TRP A 176 -4.79 -13.52 15.10
CA TRP A 176 -3.95 -13.10 16.22
C TRP A 176 -4.57 -13.42 17.57
N GLY A 177 -5.88 -13.26 17.74
CA GLY A 177 -6.59 -13.66 18.95
C GLY A 177 -6.39 -15.14 19.25
N MET A 178 -6.55 -16.00 18.23
CA MET A 178 -6.32 -17.45 18.38
C MET A 178 -4.87 -17.78 18.71
N LYS A 179 -3.90 -17.12 18.07
CA LYS A 179 -2.46 -17.35 18.34
C LYS A 179 -2.06 -16.90 19.75
N ALA A 180 -2.54 -15.74 20.19
CA ALA A 180 -2.29 -15.24 21.54
C ALA A 180 -2.88 -16.15 22.62
N TRP A 181 -4.07 -16.72 22.38
CA TRP A 181 -4.70 -17.66 23.29
C TRP A 181 -3.91 -18.97 23.40
N ARG A 182 -3.43 -19.52 22.28
CA ARG A 182 -2.59 -20.73 22.28
C ARG A 182 -1.24 -20.52 22.96
N ALA A 183 -0.62 -19.35 22.83
CA ALA A 183 0.67 -19.04 23.45
C ALA A 183 0.59 -18.85 24.98
N LYS A 184 -0.60 -18.53 25.53
CA LYS A 184 -0.83 -18.49 26.99
C LYS A 184 -1.17 -19.86 27.60
N GLY A 185 -1.46 -20.87 26.77
CA GLY A 185 -1.84 -22.21 27.20
C GLY A 185 -0.70 -23.24 27.21
N SER A 186 0.53 -22.83 26.89
CA SER A 186 1.76 -23.64 26.95
C SER A 186 2.71 -23.10 28.01
#